data_AF-A0A917TDW9-F1
#
_entry.id   AF-A0A917TDW9-F1
#
_cell.length_a   1.000
_cell.length_b   1.000
_cell.length_c   1.000
_cell.angle_alpha   90.00
_cell.angle_beta   90.00
_cell.angle_gamma   90.00
#
_symmetry.space_group_name_H-M   'P 1'
#
loop_
_entity.id
_entity.type
_entity.pdbx_description
1 polymer ?
#
loop_
_entity_poly.entity_id
_entity_poly.type
_entity_poly.pdbx_seq_one_letter_code
_entity_poly.pdbx_strand_id
1 'polypeptide(L)'
;MADGDLFGTGSGVSSEPDFETAIRGYRRDQVDKYWTQSENEIAALKLENEEVWGQVQALASQVQDLQMELAELRRHGGHRGEVSFRHLGPRVEQILGLAEDQAADIRAAAVQEIAGLRGEAERLLAESRGRASKANEDFELALAARRAEEERQVGERRRAIDAEARAVDERATQARGEAEQIVGAALAEAQRITQATTTQLDQARQQAEQHAHAVRTQAEQQAAAFRAEAEQHAAQVRAQADQHAAAAQQQATTVVAQAQQQAEALNAQAQQAAAAVAAKAQEAANAVAAQAEQHAATVTTQAREAADAVAAQAQQSAAALAEQSRQQAIQAQQQLEQETGQARAAADEQAAARRVLVEQDLRDLRTIHDAELAELRATAEREVTAARAAVTTEADELRATAKAEADSLTAAARAEVAAATEATSKAADAEARVARAQAEEAELREQLKEAAATEARLAELQREQETAEARLAELAAKEAGARELLERAAAAESRATELEEQASAAEARAAELRESESALSAQLTDLRAQETELTSQVTAAEVRLAELQQQAAGAEALAAKATAAEERLRAAEQKAKELEEPATATASNGKVTVEANGSPR
;
A
#
# COMPACT_ATOMS: atom_id res chain seq x y z
N MET A 1 36.42 81.15 6.08
CA MET A 1 37.27 80.95 4.88
C MET A 1 37.56 79.45 4.86
N ALA A 2 36.68 78.57 4.37
CA ALA A 2 35.91 78.53 3.12
C ALA A 2 36.82 78.39 1.89
N ASP A 3 37.37 77.19 1.73
CA ASP A 3 37.83 76.63 0.45
C ASP A 3 36.94 75.40 0.19
N GLY A 4 36.05 75.53 -0.80
CA GLY A 4 35.06 74.53 -1.17
C GLY A 4 35.58 73.69 -2.33
N ASP A 5 35.90 72.44 -2.00
CA ASP A 5 36.30 71.36 -2.90
C ASP A 5 35.12 70.99 -3.81
N LEU A 6 35.09 71.50 -5.05
CA LEU A 6 33.93 71.42 -5.95
C LEU A 6 33.96 70.21 -6.91
N PHE A 7 34.98 69.35 -6.85
CA PHE A 7 35.07 68.17 -7.71
C PHE A 7 35.68 66.98 -6.96
N GLY A 8 35.00 66.59 -5.88
CA GLY A 8 35.16 65.25 -5.30
C GLY A 8 34.67 64.21 -6.30
N THR A 9 35.61 63.50 -6.91
CA THR A 9 35.40 62.30 -7.71
C THR A 9 34.74 61.20 -6.86
N GLY A 10 33.41 61.18 -6.86
CA GLY A 10 32.62 60.05 -6.38
C GLY A 10 32.59 58.95 -7.44
N SER A 11 33.17 57.80 -7.10
CA SER A 11 32.81 56.44 -7.52
C SER A 11 31.91 56.30 -8.77
N GLY A 12 32.40 55.56 -9.76
CA GLY A 12 31.64 55.14 -10.94
C GLY A 12 30.22 54.68 -10.59
N VAL A 13 29.25 55.39 -11.14
CA VAL A 13 27.83 55.04 -11.05
C VAL A 13 27.47 54.36 -12.37
N SER A 14 27.33 53.05 -12.30
CA SER A 14 26.50 52.27 -13.20
C SER A 14 25.18 53.02 -13.41
N SER A 15 24.79 53.34 -14.64
CA SER A 15 23.50 53.96 -14.95
C SER A 15 22.29 53.04 -14.69
N GLU A 16 22.54 51.87 -14.12
CA GLU A 16 21.54 50.99 -13.54
C GLU A 16 21.80 50.90 -12.03
N PRO A 17 20.84 51.33 -11.18
CA PRO A 17 20.96 51.19 -9.74
C PRO A 17 20.89 49.71 -9.37
N ASP A 18 21.88 49.23 -8.62
CA ASP A 18 21.89 47.86 -8.11
C ASP A 18 21.04 47.79 -6.83
N PHE A 19 19.83 47.22 -6.93
CA PHE A 19 18.87 47.13 -5.83
C PHE A 19 19.05 45.81 -5.07
N GLU A 20 19.09 45.85 -3.73
CA GLU A 20 19.16 44.63 -2.93
C GLU A 20 17.88 43.79 -3.07
N THR A 21 18.03 42.49 -3.33
CA THR A 21 16.93 41.51 -3.42
C THR A 21 16.59 40.91 -2.05
N ALA A 22 15.33 41.04 -1.64
CA ALA A 22 14.73 40.38 -0.48
C ALA A 22 14.01 39.08 -0.89
N ILE A 23 13.54 38.30 0.09
CA ILE A 23 12.83 37.01 -0.11
C ILE A 23 11.61 37.14 -1.04
N ARG A 24 11.11 38.37 -1.26
CA ARG A 24 10.14 38.70 -2.32
C ARG A 24 10.56 39.98 -3.04
N GLY A 25 11.39 39.86 -4.08
CA GLY A 25 11.74 40.97 -4.98
C GLY A 25 12.67 42.03 -4.37
N TYR A 26 12.67 43.24 -4.92
CA TYR A 26 13.57 44.33 -4.47
C TYR A 26 13.09 44.99 -3.17
N ARG A 27 14.03 45.55 -2.40
CA ARG A 27 13.70 46.32 -1.19
C ARG A 27 12.95 47.62 -1.54
N ARG A 28 11.67 47.66 -1.21
CA ARG A 28 10.75 48.78 -1.45
C ARG A 28 11.30 50.14 -1.01
N ASP A 29 11.91 50.25 0.17
CA ASP A 29 12.45 51.53 0.67
C ASP A 29 13.60 52.10 -0.18
N GLN A 30 14.36 51.25 -0.88
CA GLN A 30 15.46 51.68 -1.77
C GLN A 30 14.90 52.15 -3.11
N VAL A 31 13.90 51.45 -3.63
CA VAL A 31 13.21 51.80 -4.87
C VAL A 31 12.41 53.11 -4.70
N ASP A 32 11.69 53.26 -3.60
CA ASP A 32 10.88 54.47 -3.31
C ASP A 32 11.79 55.72 -3.23
N LYS A 33 12.96 55.61 -2.58
CA LYS A 33 13.93 56.72 -2.50
C LYS A 33 14.53 57.08 -3.87
N TYR A 34 14.90 56.07 -4.67
CA TYR A 34 15.43 56.29 -6.01
C TYR A 34 14.37 56.91 -6.94
N TRP A 35 13.12 56.47 -6.81
CA TRP A 35 11.99 57.02 -7.55
C TRP A 35 11.78 58.51 -7.21
N THR A 36 11.71 58.85 -5.93
CA THR A 36 11.58 60.25 -5.50
C THR A 36 12.77 61.11 -5.95
N GLN A 37 13.99 60.55 -5.91
CA GLN A 37 15.17 61.25 -6.40
C GLN A 37 15.11 61.50 -7.91
N SER A 38 14.69 60.49 -8.68
CA SER A 38 14.55 60.58 -10.14
C SER A 38 13.44 61.56 -10.54
N GLU A 39 12.30 61.57 -9.83
CA GLU A 39 11.23 62.56 -10.04
C GLU A 39 11.71 63.99 -9.79
N ASN A 40 12.50 64.22 -8.75
CA ASN A 40 13.08 65.52 -8.46
C ASN A 40 14.09 65.96 -9.53
N GLU A 41 14.90 65.04 -10.05
CA GLU A 41 15.86 65.32 -11.12
C GLU A 41 15.15 65.63 -12.44
N ILE A 42 14.10 64.89 -12.79
CA ILE A 42 13.25 65.20 -13.95
C ILE A 42 12.59 66.57 -13.80
N ALA A 43 12.11 66.92 -12.61
CA ALA A 43 11.52 68.24 -12.35
C ALA A 43 12.55 69.36 -12.52
N ALA A 44 13.79 69.17 -12.04
CA ALA A 44 14.88 70.12 -12.21
C ALA A 44 15.26 70.30 -13.69
N LEU A 45 15.39 69.20 -14.44
CA LEU A 45 15.71 69.24 -15.87
C LEU A 45 14.62 69.92 -16.70
N LYS A 46 13.34 69.79 -16.31
CA LYS A 46 12.24 70.53 -16.96
C LYS A 46 12.35 72.03 -16.73
N LEU A 47 12.66 72.45 -15.50
CA LEU A 47 12.86 73.86 -15.17
C LEU A 47 14.03 74.45 -15.97
N GLU A 48 15.15 73.72 -16.05
CA GLU A 48 16.32 74.12 -16.85
C GLU A 48 15.97 74.21 -18.35
N ASN A 49 15.14 73.30 -18.86
CA ASN A 49 14.67 73.36 -20.25
C ASN A 49 13.82 74.61 -20.50
N GLU A 50 12.91 74.94 -19.58
CA GLU A 50 12.08 76.16 -19.66
C GLU A 50 12.95 77.44 -19.61
N GLU A 51 13.99 77.48 -18.78
CA GLU A 51 14.95 78.59 -18.74
C GLU A 51 15.72 78.72 -20.06
N VAL A 52 16.20 77.61 -20.63
CA VAL A 52 16.89 77.60 -21.93
C VAL A 52 15.96 78.08 -23.05
N TRP A 53 14.69 77.66 -23.06
CA TRP A 53 13.70 78.15 -24.01
C TRP A 53 13.42 79.65 -23.84
N GLY A 54 13.35 80.14 -22.60
CA GLY A 54 13.24 81.56 -22.31
C GLY A 54 14.44 82.37 -22.85
N GLN A 55 15.65 81.83 -22.71
CA GLN A 55 16.87 82.45 -23.27
C GLN A 55 16.85 82.48 -24.80
N VAL A 56 16.43 81.39 -25.45
CA VAL A 56 16.30 81.32 -26.92
C VAL A 56 15.27 82.35 -27.41
N GLN A 57 14.14 82.50 -26.73
CA GLN A 57 13.11 83.45 -27.10
C GLN A 57 13.57 84.91 -26.92
N ALA A 58 14.31 85.21 -25.84
CA ALA A 58 14.89 86.53 -25.62
C ALA A 58 15.97 86.87 -26.66
N LEU A 59 16.79 85.89 -27.08
CA LEU A 59 17.76 86.08 -28.14
C LEU A 59 17.07 86.30 -29.50
N ALA A 60 15.95 85.60 -29.75
CA ALA A 60 15.15 85.78 -30.96
C ALA A 60 14.53 87.19 -31.04
N SER A 61 14.05 87.75 -29.93
CA SER A 61 13.54 89.13 -29.90
C SER A 61 14.67 90.14 -30.13
N GLN A 62 15.85 89.94 -29.54
CA GLN A 62 17.03 90.79 -29.80
C GLN A 62 17.44 90.78 -31.27
N VAL A 63 17.37 89.63 -31.94
CA VAL A 63 17.64 89.54 -33.39
C VAL A 63 16.58 90.30 -34.19
N GLN A 64 15.31 90.25 -33.80
CA GLN A 64 14.24 91.03 -34.44
C GLN A 64 14.42 92.54 -34.24
N ASP A 65 14.79 92.99 -33.04
CA ASP A 65 15.06 94.39 -32.73
C ASP A 65 16.27 94.89 -33.55
N LEU A 66 17.37 94.13 -33.59
CA LEU A 66 18.53 94.44 -34.43
C LEU A 66 18.19 94.46 -35.93
N GLN A 67 17.26 93.60 -36.39
CA GLN A 67 16.77 93.62 -37.76
C GLN A 67 15.91 94.87 -38.06
N MET A 68 15.09 95.32 -37.10
CA MET A 68 14.35 96.58 -37.21
C MET A 68 15.29 97.78 -37.20
N GLU A 69 16.28 97.82 -36.31
CA GLU A 69 17.30 98.87 -36.28
C GLU A 69 18.11 98.91 -37.59
N LEU A 70 18.48 97.77 -38.16
CA LEU A 70 19.12 97.71 -39.48
C LEU A 70 18.19 98.19 -40.60
N ALA A 71 16.88 97.92 -40.52
CA ALA A 71 15.90 98.42 -41.47
C ALA A 71 15.69 99.94 -41.33
N GLU A 72 15.69 100.47 -40.10
CA GLU A 72 15.64 101.90 -39.81
C GLU A 72 16.91 102.62 -40.25
N LEU A 73 18.09 102.08 -39.99
CA LEU A 73 19.37 102.61 -40.47
C LEU A 73 19.44 102.58 -42.00
N ARG A 74 18.86 101.59 -42.67
CA ARG A 74 18.72 101.58 -44.14
C ARG A 74 17.74 102.64 -44.64
N ARG A 75 16.65 102.91 -43.91
CA ARG A 75 15.72 104.01 -44.22
C ARG A 75 16.36 105.39 -44.02
N HIS A 76 17.14 105.57 -42.96
CA HIS A 76 17.87 106.82 -42.67
C HIS A 76 19.13 106.97 -43.54
N GLY A 77 19.72 105.87 -44.00
CA GLY A 77 20.91 105.83 -44.85
C GLY A 77 20.69 106.22 -46.31
N GLY A 78 19.44 106.48 -46.73
CA GLY A 78 19.09 106.85 -48.11
C GLY A 78 19.42 108.29 -48.52
N HIS A 79 20.03 109.10 -47.66
CA HIS A 79 20.38 110.50 -47.93
C HIS A 79 21.89 110.76 -47.79
N ARG A 80 22.69 110.21 -48.70
CA ARG A 80 23.99 110.79 -49.06
C ARG A 80 24.07 110.87 -50.58
N GLY A 81 23.42 111.90 -51.12
CA GLY A 81 23.77 112.38 -52.45
C GLY A 81 25.22 112.85 -52.41
N GLU A 82 26.00 112.44 -53.41
CA GLU A 82 27.36 112.93 -53.63
C GLU A 82 27.32 114.46 -53.73
N VAL A 83 27.67 115.14 -52.63
CA VAL A 83 27.80 116.60 -52.63
C VAL A 83 29.12 116.94 -53.29
N SER A 84 29.07 117.29 -54.57
CA SER A 84 30.23 117.79 -55.34
C SER A 84 30.62 119.19 -54.83
N PHE A 85 31.62 119.25 -53.95
CA PHE A 85 32.16 120.48 -53.34
C PHE A 85 33.15 121.27 -54.24
N ARG A 86 32.93 121.30 -55.58
CA ARG A 86 33.81 121.95 -56.58
C ARG A 86 33.90 123.49 -56.51
N HIS A 87 33.32 124.13 -55.50
CA HIS A 87 33.28 125.60 -55.37
C HIS A 87 33.69 126.12 -53.99
N LEU A 88 34.29 125.29 -53.14
CA LEU A 88 34.88 125.74 -51.89
C LEU A 88 36.38 125.88 -52.11
N GLY A 89 36.90 127.12 -52.07
CA GLY A 89 38.26 127.45 -52.49
C GLY A 89 39.39 126.59 -51.86
N PRO A 90 40.64 126.72 -52.33
CA PRO A 90 41.71 125.72 -52.21
C PRO A 90 41.98 125.13 -50.81
N ARG A 91 41.62 125.85 -49.75
CA ARG A 91 41.76 125.41 -48.35
C ARG A 91 40.72 124.37 -47.92
N VAL A 92 39.52 124.39 -48.49
CA VAL A 92 38.44 123.44 -48.16
C VAL A 92 38.61 122.14 -48.95
N GLU A 93 39.07 122.18 -50.20
CA GLU A 93 39.50 120.99 -50.94
C GLU A 93 40.62 120.24 -50.21
N GLN A 94 41.60 120.95 -49.63
CA GLN A 94 42.65 120.31 -48.82
C GLN A 94 42.11 119.66 -47.53
N ILE A 95 41.13 120.28 -46.86
CA ILE A 95 40.49 119.71 -45.66
C ILE A 95 39.65 118.48 -46.03
N LEU A 96 38.92 118.52 -47.14
CA LEU A 96 38.13 117.39 -47.62
C LEU A 96 39.02 116.24 -48.11
N GLY A 97 40.13 116.53 -48.80
CA GLY A 97 41.12 115.52 -49.19
C GLY A 97 41.76 114.85 -47.98
N LEU A 98 42.18 115.63 -46.97
CA LEU A 98 42.68 115.08 -45.69
C LEU A 98 41.61 114.25 -44.95
N ALA A 99 40.35 114.66 -45.01
CA ALA A 99 39.25 113.91 -44.40
C ALA A 99 38.92 112.63 -45.18
N GLU A 100 39.03 112.63 -46.52
CA GLU A 100 38.88 111.44 -47.36
C GLU A 100 40.02 110.45 -47.13
N ASP A 101 41.26 110.93 -47.03
CA ASP A 101 42.43 110.13 -46.67
C ASP A 101 42.28 109.54 -45.25
N GLN A 102 41.88 110.34 -44.26
CA GLN A 102 41.60 109.84 -42.91
C GLN A 102 40.44 108.83 -42.89
N ALA A 103 39.39 109.06 -43.68
CA ALA A 103 38.29 108.10 -43.79
C ALA A 103 38.72 106.82 -44.51
N ALA A 104 39.64 106.90 -45.47
CA ALA A 104 40.25 105.75 -46.13
C ALA A 104 41.12 104.96 -45.15
N ASP A 105 41.90 105.64 -44.31
CA ASP A 105 42.72 105.03 -43.26
C ASP A 105 41.86 104.35 -42.18
N ILE A 106 40.79 105.00 -41.73
CA ILE A 106 39.84 104.40 -40.77
C ILE A 106 39.16 103.17 -41.38
N ARG A 107 38.74 103.24 -42.66
CA ARG A 107 38.16 102.08 -43.34
C ARG A 107 39.19 100.96 -43.51
N ALA A 108 40.42 101.28 -43.88
CA ALA A 108 41.48 100.29 -44.00
C ALA A 108 41.80 99.63 -42.65
N ALA A 109 41.90 100.42 -41.58
CA ALA A 109 42.09 99.92 -40.22
C ALA A 109 40.92 99.04 -39.76
N ALA A 110 39.67 99.45 -39.98
CA ALA A 110 38.49 98.67 -39.64
C ALA A 110 38.41 97.36 -40.44
N VAL A 111 38.77 97.37 -41.73
CA VAL A 111 38.85 96.15 -42.55
C VAL A 111 39.93 95.20 -42.03
N GLN A 112 41.09 95.72 -41.62
CA GLN A 112 42.15 94.91 -41.01
C GLN A 112 41.74 94.35 -39.65
N GLU A 113 41.07 95.14 -38.81
CA GLU A 113 40.57 94.71 -37.50
C GLU A 113 39.49 93.62 -37.65
N ILE A 114 38.53 93.80 -38.56
CA ILE A 114 37.50 92.78 -38.86
C ILE A 114 38.15 91.52 -39.43
N ALA A 115 39.17 91.65 -40.28
CA ALA A 115 39.91 90.50 -40.79
C ALA A 115 40.66 89.76 -39.66
N GLY A 116 41.24 90.50 -38.70
CA GLY A 116 41.87 89.96 -37.51
C GLY A 116 40.88 89.20 -36.63
N LEU A 117 39.76 89.82 -36.26
CA LEU A 117 38.70 89.22 -35.46
C LEU A 117 38.10 87.98 -36.14
N ARG A 118 37.92 88.00 -37.48
CA ARG A 118 37.48 86.83 -38.24
C ARG A 118 38.51 85.70 -38.19
N GLY A 119 39.80 86.01 -38.36
CA GLY A 119 40.86 85.02 -38.25
C GLY A 119 40.96 84.41 -36.85
N GLU A 120 40.74 85.20 -35.80
CA GLU A 120 40.67 84.72 -34.41
C GLU A 120 39.44 83.86 -34.15
N ALA A 121 38.27 84.27 -34.62
CA ALA A 121 37.04 83.48 -34.52
C ALA A 121 37.14 82.15 -35.28
N GLU A 122 37.73 82.15 -36.48
CA GLU A 122 37.99 80.93 -37.26
C GLU A 122 38.96 80.00 -36.54
N ARG A 123 40.03 80.53 -35.92
CA ARG A 123 40.95 79.74 -35.09
C ARG A 123 40.25 79.13 -33.88
N LEU A 124 39.45 79.91 -33.16
CA LEU A 124 38.72 79.42 -31.98
C LEU A 124 37.70 78.34 -32.37
N LEU A 125 36.99 78.52 -33.49
CA LEU A 125 36.08 77.51 -34.03
C LEU A 125 36.82 76.25 -34.45
N ALA A 126 37.98 76.38 -35.11
CA ALA A 126 38.81 75.24 -35.48
C ALA A 126 39.33 74.48 -34.25
N GLU A 127 39.76 75.21 -33.20
CA GLU A 127 40.22 74.61 -31.94
C GLU A 127 39.07 73.93 -31.18
N SER A 128 37.90 74.56 -31.10
CA SER A 128 36.70 73.96 -30.48
C SER A 128 36.27 72.70 -31.22
N ARG A 129 36.22 72.72 -32.56
CA ARG A 129 35.95 71.54 -33.39
C ARG A 129 37.00 70.44 -33.20
N GLY A 130 38.28 70.81 -33.12
CA GLY A 130 39.37 69.86 -32.85
C GLY A 130 39.25 69.20 -31.48
N ARG A 131 38.87 69.97 -30.44
CA ARG A 131 38.60 69.44 -29.11
C ARG A 131 37.38 68.53 -29.08
N ALA A 132 36.29 68.91 -29.77
CA ALA A 132 35.10 68.08 -29.89
C ALA A 132 35.37 66.76 -30.64
N SER A 133 36.15 66.80 -31.73
CA SER A 133 36.55 65.58 -32.47
C SER A 133 37.35 64.64 -31.57
N LYS A 134 38.36 65.16 -30.86
CA LYS A 134 39.17 64.36 -29.93
C LYS A 134 38.33 63.77 -28.79
N ALA A 135 37.44 64.57 -28.19
CA ALA A 135 36.55 64.09 -27.15
C ALA A 135 35.66 62.94 -27.68
N ASN A 136 35.10 63.08 -28.88
CA ASN A 136 34.31 62.02 -29.51
C ASN A 136 35.14 60.76 -29.79
N GLU A 137 36.37 60.90 -30.29
CA GLU A 137 37.28 59.77 -30.50
C GLU A 137 37.63 59.05 -29.19
N ASP A 138 37.92 59.80 -28.13
CA ASP A 138 38.21 59.26 -26.80
C ASP A 138 36.97 58.56 -26.21
N PHE A 139 35.78 59.12 -26.39
CA PHE A 139 34.52 58.50 -25.96
C PHE A 139 34.22 57.20 -26.73
N GLU A 140 34.40 57.18 -28.05
CA GLU A 140 34.23 55.96 -28.85
C GLU A 140 35.24 54.88 -28.45
N LEU A 141 36.49 55.25 -28.16
CA LEU A 141 37.51 54.32 -27.69
C LEU A 141 37.18 53.78 -26.30
N ALA A 142 36.71 54.62 -25.38
CA ALA A 142 36.26 54.21 -24.04
C ALA A 142 35.04 53.28 -24.12
N LEU A 143 34.09 53.58 -25.01
CA LEU A 143 32.90 52.74 -25.23
C LEU A 143 33.27 51.39 -25.85
N ALA A 144 34.16 51.37 -26.84
CA ALA A 144 34.67 50.14 -27.43
C ALA A 144 35.43 49.28 -26.40
N ALA A 145 36.26 49.90 -25.55
CA ALA A 145 36.95 49.21 -24.47
C ALA A 145 35.97 48.61 -23.45
N ARG A 146 34.93 49.36 -23.06
CA ARG A 146 33.89 48.88 -22.15
C ARG A 146 33.11 47.71 -22.76
N ARG A 147 32.70 47.80 -24.04
CA ARG A 147 32.02 46.70 -24.75
C ARG A 147 32.88 45.44 -24.81
N ALA A 148 34.17 45.58 -25.14
CA ALA A 148 35.09 44.46 -25.19
C ALA A 148 35.28 43.79 -23.81
N GLU A 149 35.28 44.58 -22.74
CA GLU A 149 35.38 44.05 -21.38
C GLU A 149 34.11 43.32 -20.94
N GLU A 150 32.92 43.88 -21.23
CA GLU A 150 31.64 43.20 -20.97
C GLU A 150 31.53 41.89 -21.76
N GLU A 151 31.93 41.89 -23.03
CA GLU A 151 31.97 40.67 -23.85
C GLU A 151 32.92 39.60 -23.26
N ARG A 152 34.07 40.02 -22.70
CA ARG A 152 34.96 39.10 -21.97
C ARG A 152 34.30 38.56 -20.72
N GLN A 153 33.71 39.41 -19.89
CA GLN A 153 33.06 38.98 -18.65
C GLN A 153 31.88 38.04 -18.91
N VAL A 154 31.05 38.33 -19.90
CA VAL A 154 29.95 37.43 -20.32
C VAL A 154 30.51 36.12 -20.87
N GLY A 155 31.57 36.19 -21.68
CA GLY A 155 32.27 35.01 -22.19
C GLY A 155 32.86 34.13 -21.08
N GLU A 156 33.46 34.74 -20.06
CA GLU A 156 34.02 34.04 -18.89
C GLU A 156 32.92 33.42 -18.02
N ARG A 157 31.85 34.16 -17.71
CA ARG A 157 30.69 33.63 -16.98
C ARG A 157 30.05 32.46 -17.71
N ARG A 158 29.89 32.57 -19.03
CA ARG A 158 29.37 31.46 -19.85
C ARG A 158 30.29 30.25 -19.82
N ARG A 159 31.60 30.43 -19.96
CA ARG A 159 32.57 29.32 -19.84
C ARG A 159 32.56 28.68 -18.46
N ALA A 160 32.39 29.47 -17.39
CA ALA A 160 32.29 28.96 -16.04
C ALA A 160 31.03 28.11 -15.85
N ILE A 161 29.88 28.59 -16.32
CA ILE A 161 28.61 27.84 -16.30
C ILE A 161 28.72 26.56 -17.15
N ASP A 162 29.27 26.65 -18.35
CA ASP A 162 29.46 25.48 -19.23
C ASP A 162 30.41 24.45 -18.60
N ALA A 163 31.45 24.89 -17.88
CA ALA A 163 32.35 24.01 -17.15
C ALA A 163 31.68 23.35 -15.94
N GLU A 164 30.87 24.10 -15.18
CA GLU A 164 30.10 23.57 -14.06
C GLU A 164 29.04 22.57 -14.54
N ALA A 165 28.32 22.87 -15.63
CA ALA A 165 27.36 21.96 -16.24
C ALA A 165 28.02 20.63 -16.66
N ARG A 166 29.19 20.69 -17.30
CA ARG A 166 29.97 19.49 -17.64
C ARG A 166 30.38 18.71 -16.41
N ALA A 167 30.84 19.38 -15.35
CA ALA A 167 31.24 18.72 -14.11
C ALA A 167 30.04 18.04 -13.41
N VAL A 168 28.85 18.66 -13.47
CA VAL A 168 27.61 18.06 -12.96
C VAL A 168 27.22 16.84 -13.79
N ASP A 169 27.29 16.92 -15.13
CA ASP A 169 27.00 15.79 -16.02
C ASP A 169 27.97 14.62 -15.82
N GLU A 170 29.25 14.90 -15.64
CA GLU A 170 30.28 13.90 -15.32
C GLU A 170 30.00 13.22 -13.97
N ARG A 171 29.66 13.99 -12.93
CA ARG A 171 29.27 13.42 -11.63
C ARG A 171 27.98 12.60 -11.73
N ALA A 172 26.99 13.06 -12.50
CA ALA A 172 25.73 12.35 -12.69
C ALA A 172 25.92 11.05 -13.50
N THR A 173 26.84 11.02 -14.46
CA THR A 173 27.19 9.80 -15.20
C THR A 173 28.01 8.83 -14.35
N GLN A 174 28.96 9.32 -13.55
CA GLN A 174 29.68 8.51 -12.57
C GLN A 174 28.75 7.90 -11.53
N ALA A 175 27.87 8.70 -10.91
CA ALA A 175 26.90 8.21 -9.93
C ALA A 175 25.94 7.17 -10.54
N ARG A 176 25.50 7.36 -11.80
CA ARG A 176 24.71 6.35 -12.52
C ARG A 176 25.50 5.07 -12.77
N GLY A 177 26.76 5.17 -13.20
CA GLY A 177 27.63 4.00 -13.39
C GLY A 177 27.89 3.24 -12.10
N GLU A 178 28.13 3.94 -10.98
CA GLU A 178 28.28 3.32 -9.65
C GLU A 178 26.98 2.64 -9.20
N ALA A 179 25.83 3.28 -9.39
CA ALA A 179 24.53 2.68 -9.09
C ALA A 179 24.27 1.43 -9.93
N GLU A 180 24.55 1.47 -11.24
CA GLU A 180 24.43 0.32 -12.14
C GLU A 180 25.37 -0.82 -11.72
N GLN A 181 26.60 -0.52 -11.28
CA GLN A 181 27.53 -1.52 -10.75
C GLN A 181 27.04 -2.14 -9.45
N ILE A 182 26.51 -1.35 -8.52
CA ILE A 182 25.95 -1.85 -7.26
C ILE A 182 24.74 -2.75 -7.54
N VAL A 183 23.82 -2.32 -8.41
CA VAL A 183 22.66 -3.13 -8.79
C VAL A 183 23.10 -4.40 -9.52
N GLY A 184 24.06 -4.30 -10.45
CA GLY A 184 24.61 -5.45 -11.16
C GLY A 184 25.27 -6.46 -10.23
N ALA A 185 26.05 -5.99 -9.25
CA ALA A 185 26.67 -6.82 -8.23
C ALA A 185 25.62 -7.48 -7.31
N ALA A 186 24.62 -6.73 -6.87
CA ALA A 186 23.53 -7.24 -6.05
C ALA A 186 22.70 -8.32 -6.79
N LEU A 187 22.41 -8.11 -8.08
CA LEU A 187 21.73 -9.09 -8.91
C LEU A 187 22.58 -10.36 -9.11
N ALA A 188 23.88 -10.21 -9.36
CA ALA A 188 24.78 -11.35 -9.49
C ALA A 188 24.92 -12.14 -8.18
N GLU A 189 24.95 -11.46 -7.03
CA GLU A 189 24.94 -12.10 -5.71
C GLU A 189 23.62 -12.84 -5.46
N ALA A 190 22.49 -12.18 -5.71
CA ALA A 190 21.17 -12.79 -5.55
C ALA A 190 21.01 -14.05 -6.42
N GLN A 191 21.51 -14.02 -7.66
CA GLN A 191 21.56 -15.19 -8.53
C GLN A 191 22.46 -16.28 -7.96
N ARG A 192 23.64 -15.93 -7.44
CA ARG A 192 24.56 -16.90 -6.84
C ARG A 192 23.96 -17.56 -5.59
N ILE A 193 23.35 -16.78 -4.71
CA ILE A 193 22.65 -17.28 -3.52
C ILE A 193 21.51 -18.21 -3.94
N THR A 194 20.71 -17.81 -4.94
CA THR A 194 19.59 -18.62 -5.45
C THR A 194 20.08 -19.94 -6.06
N GLN A 195 21.16 -19.93 -6.83
CA GLN A 195 21.76 -21.14 -7.39
C GLN A 195 22.34 -22.04 -6.29
N ALA A 196 23.03 -21.45 -5.31
CA ALA A 196 23.59 -22.17 -4.18
C ALA A 196 22.50 -22.83 -3.32
N THR A 197 21.42 -22.10 -3.00
CA THR A 197 20.30 -22.63 -2.21
C THR A 197 19.53 -23.70 -2.97
N THR A 198 19.31 -23.53 -4.27
CA THR A 198 18.68 -24.56 -5.12
C THR A 198 19.54 -25.84 -5.13
N THR A 199 20.85 -25.70 -5.31
CA THR A 199 21.78 -26.84 -5.30
C THR A 199 21.79 -27.54 -3.94
N GLN A 200 21.81 -26.78 -2.83
CA GLN A 200 21.74 -27.33 -1.48
C GLN A 200 20.41 -28.04 -1.21
N LEU A 201 19.29 -27.49 -1.69
CA LEU A 201 17.97 -28.11 -1.55
C LEU A 201 17.89 -29.43 -2.33
N ASP A 202 18.42 -29.45 -3.55
CA ASP A 202 18.45 -30.67 -4.38
C ASP A 202 19.35 -31.74 -3.76
N GLN A 203 20.51 -31.35 -3.19
CA GLN A 203 21.38 -32.27 -2.45
C GLN A 203 20.68 -32.83 -1.21
N ALA A 204 20.02 -31.99 -0.41
CA ALA A 204 19.28 -32.41 0.76
C ALA A 204 18.12 -33.35 0.40
N ARG A 205 17.41 -33.06 -0.70
CA ARG A 205 16.35 -33.95 -1.24
C ARG A 205 16.92 -35.31 -1.64
N GLN A 206 18.00 -35.34 -2.42
CA GLN A 206 18.64 -36.59 -2.82
C GLN A 206 19.13 -37.40 -1.61
N GLN A 207 19.72 -36.75 -0.60
CA GLN A 207 20.14 -37.42 0.63
C GLN A 207 18.95 -37.99 1.40
N ALA A 208 17.84 -37.24 1.51
CA ALA A 208 16.62 -37.69 2.15
C ALA A 208 15.99 -38.88 1.39
N GLU A 209 15.96 -38.84 0.06
CA GLU A 209 15.48 -39.94 -0.79
C GLU A 209 16.33 -41.20 -0.62
N GLN A 210 17.66 -41.06 -0.63
CA GLN A 210 18.59 -42.18 -0.40
C GLN A 210 18.41 -42.75 1.00
N HIS A 211 18.25 -41.91 2.02
CA HIS A 211 18.04 -42.36 3.39
C HIS A 211 16.68 -43.07 3.54
N ALA A 212 15.61 -42.50 2.98
CA ALA A 212 14.29 -43.14 2.97
C ALA A 212 14.32 -44.49 2.24
N HIS A 213 15.04 -44.57 1.12
CA HIS A 213 15.23 -45.83 0.40
C HIS A 213 16.00 -46.85 1.25
N ALA A 214 17.11 -46.45 1.87
CA ALA A 214 17.91 -47.32 2.73
C ALA A 214 17.10 -47.84 3.93
N VAL A 215 16.34 -46.98 4.61
CA VAL A 215 15.47 -47.37 5.72
C VAL A 215 14.37 -48.31 5.24
N ARG A 216 13.76 -48.06 4.08
CA ARG A 216 12.74 -48.95 3.52
C ARG A 216 13.32 -50.33 3.21
N THR A 217 14.47 -50.39 2.54
CA THR A 217 15.15 -51.66 2.24
C THR A 217 15.55 -52.40 3.52
N GLN A 218 16.04 -51.68 4.54
CA GLN A 218 16.36 -52.29 5.83
C GLN A 218 15.11 -52.86 6.52
N ALA A 219 14.00 -52.13 6.53
CA ALA A 219 12.74 -52.58 7.09
C ALA A 219 12.19 -53.80 6.33
N GLU A 220 12.28 -53.82 5.00
CA GLU A 220 11.90 -54.96 4.16
C GLU A 220 12.75 -56.20 4.48
N GLN A 221 14.06 -56.03 4.65
CA GLN A 221 14.98 -57.11 5.05
C GLN A 221 14.66 -57.64 6.45
N GLN A 222 14.42 -56.76 7.42
CA GLN A 222 14.03 -57.17 8.78
C GLN A 222 12.68 -57.90 8.80
N ALA A 223 11.69 -57.42 8.04
CA ALA A 223 10.41 -58.09 7.91
C ALA A 223 10.52 -59.45 7.19
N ALA A 224 11.45 -59.60 6.25
CA ALA A 224 11.75 -60.89 5.64
C ALA A 224 12.44 -61.84 6.64
N ALA A 225 13.40 -61.35 7.44
CA ALA A 225 14.07 -62.13 8.48
C ALA A 225 13.08 -62.63 9.54
N PHE A 226 12.22 -61.75 10.08
CA PHE A 226 11.20 -62.15 11.06
C PHE A 226 10.21 -63.16 10.49
N ARG A 227 9.83 -63.04 9.21
CA ARG A 227 8.98 -64.05 8.55
C ARG A 227 9.69 -65.40 8.44
N ALA A 228 10.96 -65.41 8.05
CA ALA A 228 11.74 -66.65 7.97
C ALA A 228 11.91 -67.31 9.36
N GLU A 229 12.18 -66.53 10.40
CA GLU A 229 12.25 -67.03 11.79
C GLU A 229 10.91 -67.58 12.26
N ALA A 230 9.80 -66.88 12.00
CA ALA A 230 8.47 -67.35 12.34
C ALA A 230 8.09 -68.64 11.61
N GLU A 231 8.45 -68.77 10.32
CA GLU A 231 8.26 -69.99 9.54
C GLU A 231 9.09 -71.16 10.10
N GLN A 232 10.35 -70.91 10.48
CA GLN A 232 11.20 -71.90 11.12
C GLN A 232 10.63 -72.36 12.47
N HIS A 233 10.20 -71.43 13.32
CA HIS A 233 9.56 -71.76 14.60
C HIS A 233 8.25 -72.53 14.39
N ALA A 234 7.40 -72.12 13.44
CA ALA A 234 6.18 -72.85 13.12
C ALA A 234 6.47 -74.27 12.62
N ALA A 235 7.50 -74.45 11.78
CA ALA A 235 7.94 -75.76 11.33
C ALA A 235 8.47 -76.62 12.49
N GLN A 236 9.24 -76.03 13.41
CA GLN A 236 9.77 -76.72 14.58
C GLN A 236 8.65 -77.18 15.53
N VAL A 237 7.67 -76.30 15.81
CA VAL A 237 6.51 -76.65 16.65
C VAL A 237 5.67 -77.74 15.99
N ARG A 238 5.46 -77.70 14.67
CA ARG A 238 4.78 -78.78 13.94
C ARG A 238 5.54 -80.09 14.04
N ALA A 239 6.85 -80.07 13.82
CA ALA A 239 7.68 -81.28 13.95
C ALA A 239 7.65 -81.86 15.37
N GLN A 240 7.68 -81.01 16.41
CA GLN A 240 7.52 -81.44 17.80
C GLN A 240 6.12 -82.02 18.06
N ALA A 241 5.07 -81.37 17.56
CA ALA A 241 3.70 -81.88 17.68
C ALA A 241 3.53 -83.24 16.99
N ASP A 242 4.10 -83.41 15.79
CA ASP A 242 4.10 -84.67 15.04
C ASP A 242 4.86 -85.77 15.80
N GLN A 243 6.01 -85.44 16.40
CA GLN A 243 6.77 -86.36 17.27
C GLN A 243 5.96 -86.77 18.51
N HIS A 244 5.32 -85.81 19.18
CA HIS A 244 4.47 -86.10 20.34
C HIS A 244 3.24 -86.95 19.96
N ALA A 245 2.61 -86.66 18.82
CA ALA A 245 1.49 -87.46 18.30
C ALA A 245 1.94 -88.89 17.97
N ALA A 246 3.08 -89.06 17.30
CA ALA A 246 3.64 -90.37 17.00
C ALA A 246 4.00 -91.16 18.27
N ALA A 247 4.61 -90.50 19.26
CA ALA A 247 4.93 -91.11 20.55
C ALA A 247 3.66 -91.53 21.31
N ALA A 248 2.63 -90.68 21.34
CA ALA A 248 1.34 -90.99 21.95
C ALA A 248 0.66 -92.17 21.25
N GLN A 249 0.73 -92.26 19.92
CA GLN A 249 0.19 -93.38 19.16
C GLN A 249 0.96 -94.69 19.45
N GLN A 250 2.28 -94.64 19.56
CA GLN A 250 3.10 -95.79 19.98
C GLN A 250 2.80 -96.25 21.41
N GLN A 251 2.60 -95.31 22.34
CA GLN A 251 2.19 -95.62 23.70
C GLN A 251 0.79 -96.23 23.73
N ALA A 252 -0.18 -95.66 23.01
CA ALA A 252 -1.53 -96.19 22.92
C ALA A 252 -1.55 -97.62 22.34
N THR A 253 -0.80 -97.87 21.27
CA THR A 253 -0.68 -99.23 20.70
C THR A 253 -0.01 -100.20 21.67
N THR A 254 1.01 -99.77 22.41
CA THR A 254 1.65 -100.58 23.46
C THR A 254 0.68 -100.91 24.60
N VAL A 255 -0.08 -99.93 25.09
CA VAL A 255 -1.07 -100.13 26.15
C VAL A 255 -2.19 -101.06 25.68
N VAL A 256 -2.67 -100.91 24.45
CA VAL A 256 -3.66 -101.83 23.85
C VAL A 256 -3.10 -103.25 23.76
N ALA A 257 -1.86 -103.43 23.29
CA ALA A 257 -1.22 -104.73 23.22
C ALA A 257 -1.02 -105.37 24.61
N GLN A 258 -0.60 -104.58 25.61
CA GLN A 258 -0.47 -105.04 27.00
C GLN A 258 -1.84 -105.42 27.59
N ALA A 259 -2.88 -104.63 27.35
CA ALA A 259 -4.23 -104.93 27.80
C ALA A 259 -4.78 -106.21 27.13
N GLN A 260 -4.50 -106.41 25.84
CA GLN A 260 -4.83 -107.66 25.14
C GLN A 260 -4.10 -108.86 25.74
N GLN A 261 -2.79 -108.77 25.98
CA GLN A 261 -2.02 -109.84 26.63
C GLN A 261 -2.53 -110.15 28.04
N GLN A 262 -2.88 -109.12 28.83
CA GLN A 262 -3.46 -109.30 30.17
C GLN A 262 -4.84 -109.96 30.09
N ALA A 263 -5.69 -109.56 29.15
CA ALA A 263 -7.00 -110.16 28.93
C ALA A 263 -6.88 -111.63 28.49
N GLU A 264 -5.94 -111.95 27.60
CA GLU A 264 -5.63 -113.33 27.20
C GLU A 264 -5.11 -114.16 28.38
N ALA A 265 -4.21 -113.62 29.20
CA ALA A 265 -3.69 -114.28 30.39
C ALA A 265 -4.79 -114.54 31.42
N LEU A 266 -5.66 -113.57 31.69
CA LEU A 266 -6.82 -113.73 32.57
C LEU A 266 -7.81 -114.75 32.03
N ASN A 267 -8.07 -114.75 30.72
CA ASN A 267 -8.93 -115.77 30.09
C ASN A 267 -8.32 -117.16 30.21
N ALA A 268 -7.00 -117.32 30.00
CA ALA A 268 -6.31 -118.59 30.17
C ALA A 268 -6.35 -119.05 31.64
N GLN A 269 -6.13 -118.14 32.60
CA GLN A 269 -6.27 -118.44 34.03
C GLN A 269 -7.71 -118.84 34.39
N ALA A 270 -8.71 -118.14 33.88
CA ALA A 270 -10.12 -118.45 34.08
C ALA A 270 -10.47 -119.83 33.50
N GLN A 271 -9.96 -120.16 32.31
CA GLN A 271 -10.11 -121.50 31.70
C GLN A 271 -9.43 -122.59 32.53
N GLN A 272 -8.21 -122.35 33.02
CA GLN A 272 -7.50 -123.28 33.90
C GLN A 272 -8.24 -123.47 35.24
N ALA A 273 -8.73 -122.40 35.84
CA ALA A 273 -9.52 -122.46 37.07
C ALA A 273 -10.86 -123.20 36.85
N ALA A 274 -11.54 -122.93 35.73
CA ALA A 274 -12.76 -123.64 35.35
C ALA A 274 -12.50 -125.14 35.12
N ALA A 275 -11.41 -125.49 34.43
CA ALA A 275 -11.00 -126.88 34.24
C ALA A 275 -10.63 -127.57 35.56
N ALA A 276 -9.96 -126.88 36.48
CA ALA A 276 -9.64 -127.41 37.81
C ALA A 276 -10.89 -127.61 38.67
N VAL A 277 -11.86 -126.68 38.63
CA VAL A 277 -13.15 -126.83 39.30
C VAL A 277 -13.94 -127.98 38.69
N ALA A 278 -13.95 -128.12 37.36
CA ALA A 278 -14.59 -129.25 36.68
C ALA A 278 -13.95 -130.59 37.05
N ALA A 279 -12.62 -130.66 37.13
CA ALA A 279 -11.88 -131.86 37.57
C ALA A 279 -12.21 -132.20 39.03
N LYS A 280 -12.17 -131.23 39.94
CA LYS A 280 -12.56 -131.43 41.35
C LYS A 280 -14.03 -131.84 41.51
N ALA A 281 -14.92 -131.26 40.71
CA ALA A 281 -16.33 -131.64 40.69
C ALA A 281 -16.51 -133.07 40.17
N GLN A 282 -15.75 -133.48 39.16
CA GLN A 282 -15.76 -134.85 38.64
C GLN A 282 -15.19 -135.84 39.67
N GLU A 283 -14.10 -135.50 40.36
CA GLU A 283 -13.55 -136.30 41.46
C GLU A 283 -14.56 -136.45 42.60
N ALA A 284 -15.22 -135.36 43.01
CA ALA A 284 -16.28 -135.39 44.01
C ALA A 284 -17.48 -136.23 43.54
N ALA A 285 -17.90 -136.10 42.28
CA ALA A 285 -18.97 -136.91 41.70
C ALA A 285 -18.61 -138.40 41.69
N ASN A 286 -17.37 -138.75 41.31
CA ASN A 286 -16.87 -140.13 41.34
C ASN A 286 -16.78 -140.66 42.77
N ALA A 287 -16.39 -139.83 43.75
CA ALA A 287 -16.35 -140.21 45.15
C ALA A 287 -17.75 -140.47 45.72
N VAL A 288 -18.73 -139.62 45.38
CA VAL A 288 -20.14 -139.82 45.75
C VAL A 288 -20.71 -141.07 45.07
N ALA A 289 -20.38 -141.32 43.80
CA ALA A 289 -20.77 -142.54 43.10
C ALA A 289 -20.18 -143.79 43.77
N ALA A 290 -18.89 -143.77 44.12
CA ALA A 290 -18.23 -144.87 44.83
C ALA A 290 -18.81 -145.08 46.25
N GLN A 291 -19.12 -144.00 46.97
CA GLN A 291 -19.82 -144.07 48.26
C GLN A 291 -21.23 -144.65 48.11
N ALA A 292 -21.96 -144.26 47.06
CA ALA A 292 -23.27 -144.80 46.75
C ALA A 292 -23.20 -146.30 46.38
N GLU A 293 -22.18 -146.73 45.63
CA GLU A 293 -21.93 -148.14 45.32
C GLU A 293 -21.55 -148.94 46.58
N GLN A 294 -20.70 -148.40 47.46
CA GLN A 294 -20.36 -149.02 48.74
C GLN A 294 -21.59 -149.12 49.66
N HIS A 295 -22.42 -148.07 49.75
CA HIS A 295 -23.67 -148.12 50.49
C HIS A 295 -24.66 -149.10 49.86
N ALA A 296 -24.78 -149.15 48.54
CA ALA A 296 -25.62 -150.12 47.86
C ALA A 296 -25.16 -151.56 48.12
N ALA A 297 -23.85 -151.84 48.08
CA ALA A 297 -23.24 -153.13 48.40
C ALA A 297 -23.43 -153.52 49.89
N THR A 298 -23.33 -152.55 50.80
CA THR A 298 -23.58 -152.76 52.23
C THR A 298 -25.05 -153.10 52.48
N VAL A 299 -25.98 -152.35 51.89
CA VAL A 299 -27.42 -152.61 51.98
C VAL A 299 -27.79 -153.95 51.35
N THR A 300 -27.17 -154.34 50.23
CA THR A 300 -27.41 -155.67 49.64
C THR A 300 -26.87 -156.81 50.52
N THR A 301 -25.72 -156.62 51.17
CA THR A 301 -25.15 -157.61 52.09
C THR A 301 -26.00 -157.74 53.35
N GLN A 302 -26.40 -156.61 53.95
CA GLN A 302 -27.33 -156.58 55.09
C GLN A 302 -28.70 -157.17 54.75
N ALA A 303 -29.21 -156.94 53.53
CA ALA A 303 -30.45 -157.55 53.05
C ALA A 303 -30.33 -159.07 52.84
N ARG A 304 -29.14 -159.57 52.46
CA ARG A 304 -28.87 -161.01 52.32
C ARG A 304 -28.74 -161.70 53.67
N GLU A 305 -28.03 -161.10 54.61
CA GLU A 305 -27.91 -161.58 55.99
C GLU A 305 -29.25 -161.54 56.72
N ALA A 306 -30.06 -160.50 56.49
CA ALA A 306 -31.44 -160.44 56.98
C ALA A 306 -32.35 -161.50 56.33
N ALA A 307 -32.17 -161.79 55.04
CA ALA A 307 -32.93 -162.84 54.35
C ALA A 307 -32.58 -164.26 54.87
N ASP A 308 -31.30 -164.53 55.13
CA ASP A 308 -30.83 -165.81 55.67
C ASP A 308 -31.23 -166.00 57.16
N ALA A 309 -31.26 -164.91 57.96
CA ALA A 309 -31.77 -164.92 59.33
C ALA A 309 -33.29 -165.13 59.40
N VAL A 310 -34.06 -164.53 58.48
CA VAL A 310 -35.52 -164.67 58.41
C VAL A 310 -35.94 -166.06 57.92
N ALA A 311 -35.17 -166.70 57.03
CA ALA A 311 -35.42 -168.07 56.58
C ALA A 311 -35.23 -169.11 57.73
N ALA A 312 -34.26 -168.91 58.61
CA ALA A 312 -34.01 -169.78 59.77
C ALA A 312 -35.03 -169.59 60.90
N GLN A 313 -35.54 -168.36 61.10
CA GLN A 313 -36.51 -168.04 62.16
C GLN A 313 -37.97 -168.35 61.77
N ALA A 314 -38.29 -168.38 60.46
CA ALA A 314 -39.60 -168.76 59.94
C ALA A 314 -39.94 -170.25 60.12
N GLN A 315 -38.95 -171.16 60.18
CA GLN A 315 -39.20 -172.59 60.45
C GLN A 315 -39.50 -172.91 61.92
N GLN A 316 -39.05 -172.08 62.87
CA GLN A 316 -39.31 -172.29 64.31
C GLN A 316 -40.54 -171.54 64.83
N SER A 317 -40.93 -170.42 64.19
CA SER A 317 -42.04 -169.57 64.65
C SER A 317 -43.39 -169.88 64.00
N ALA A 318 -43.41 -170.59 62.86
CA ALA A 318 -44.62 -171.08 62.20
C ALA A 318 -45.40 -172.15 63.00
N ALA A 319 -44.81 -172.72 64.06
CA ALA A 319 -45.43 -173.75 64.89
C ALA A 319 -46.06 -173.24 66.20
N ALA A 320 -45.84 -171.98 66.61
CA ALA A 320 -46.13 -171.58 68.01
C ALA A 320 -47.01 -170.33 68.23
N LEU A 321 -47.11 -169.36 67.30
CA LEU A 321 -47.77 -168.07 67.62
C LEU A 321 -48.89 -167.62 66.67
N ALA A 322 -49.43 -168.55 65.88
CA ALA A 322 -50.68 -168.38 65.13
C ALA A 322 -51.92 -168.16 66.04
N GLU A 323 -51.77 -168.26 67.37
CA GLU A 323 -52.88 -168.23 68.33
C GLU A 323 -52.99 -166.92 69.13
N GLN A 324 -51.90 -166.15 69.32
CA GLN A 324 -51.88 -165.12 70.38
C GLN A 324 -52.06 -163.67 69.90
N SER A 325 -51.67 -163.32 68.67
CA SER A 325 -51.62 -161.92 68.19
C SER A 325 -52.92 -161.41 67.58
N ARG A 326 -53.91 -162.29 67.36
CA ARG A 326 -55.23 -161.93 66.83
C ARG A 326 -56.10 -161.14 67.82
N GLN A 327 -55.72 -161.06 69.10
CA GLN A 327 -56.58 -160.54 70.16
C GLN A 327 -56.21 -159.14 70.70
N GLN A 328 -55.07 -158.53 70.37
CA GLN A 328 -54.60 -157.34 71.15
C GLN A 328 -54.54 -155.97 70.44
N ALA A 329 -54.49 -155.84 69.11
CA ALA A 329 -54.22 -154.51 68.52
C ALA A 329 -55.46 -153.71 68.06
N ILE A 330 -56.67 -154.30 68.09
CA ILE A 330 -57.95 -153.56 67.91
C ILE A 330 -58.12 -152.46 68.97
N GLN A 331 -57.38 -152.52 70.09
CA GLN A 331 -57.50 -151.55 71.18
C GLN A 331 -56.51 -150.37 71.11
N ALA A 332 -55.45 -150.44 70.30
CA ALA A 332 -54.42 -149.39 70.26
C ALA A 332 -54.76 -148.21 69.32
N GLN A 333 -55.81 -148.35 68.50
CA GLN A 333 -56.18 -147.37 67.48
C GLN A 333 -57.09 -146.24 68.00
N GLN A 334 -57.69 -146.40 69.19
CA GLN A 334 -58.66 -145.43 69.75
C GLN A 334 -58.02 -144.35 70.63
N GLN A 335 -56.75 -144.48 71.00
CA GLN A 335 -56.07 -143.55 71.93
C GLN A 335 -55.20 -142.50 71.22
N LEU A 336 -54.94 -142.66 69.91
CA LEU A 336 -54.03 -141.81 69.14
C LEU A 336 -54.64 -140.46 68.71
N GLU A 337 -55.95 -140.26 68.83
CA GLU A 337 -56.63 -139.06 68.33
C GLU A 337 -56.86 -137.95 69.39
N GLN A 338 -56.69 -138.23 70.69
CA GLN A 338 -57.05 -137.25 71.74
C GLN A 338 -55.89 -136.41 72.31
N GLU A 339 -54.62 -136.81 72.14
CA GLU A 339 -53.50 -136.16 72.85
C GLU A 339 -52.66 -135.19 72.01
N THR A 340 -52.84 -135.13 70.68
CA THR A 340 -52.06 -134.24 69.79
C THR A 340 -52.44 -132.75 69.83
N GLY A 341 -53.44 -132.37 70.63
CA GLY A 341 -53.92 -130.98 70.72
C GLY A 341 -53.32 -130.15 71.85
N GLN A 342 -52.79 -130.77 72.91
CA GLN A 342 -52.52 -130.05 74.17
C GLN A 342 -51.03 -129.90 74.53
N ALA A 343 -50.11 -130.48 73.74
CA ALA A 343 -48.66 -130.43 74.03
C ALA A 343 -47.88 -129.31 73.31
N ARG A 344 -48.53 -128.44 72.51
CA ARG A 344 -47.86 -127.33 71.81
C ARG A 344 -47.79 -126.01 72.59
N ALA A 345 -48.48 -125.90 73.73
CA ALA A 345 -48.55 -124.67 74.52
C ALA A 345 -47.59 -124.61 75.72
N ALA A 346 -46.89 -125.70 76.05
CA ALA A 346 -46.03 -125.80 77.25
C ALA A 346 -44.52 -125.80 76.97
N ALA A 347 -44.08 -125.72 75.71
CA ALA A 347 -42.66 -125.75 75.33
C ALA A 347 -42.03 -124.35 75.17
N ASP A 348 -42.82 -123.29 74.96
CA ASP A 348 -42.32 -121.92 74.74
C ASP A 348 -41.95 -121.18 76.03
N GLU A 349 -42.33 -121.70 77.20
CA GLU A 349 -42.09 -121.02 78.49
C GLU A 349 -40.72 -121.36 79.12
N GLN A 350 -40.11 -122.49 78.75
CA GLN A 350 -38.80 -122.91 79.29
C GLN A 350 -37.58 -122.38 78.48
N ALA A 351 -37.81 -121.74 77.33
CA ALA A 351 -36.75 -121.09 76.53
C ALA A 351 -36.46 -119.64 76.97
N ALA A 352 -37.35 -119.00 77.75
CA ALA A 352 -37.20 -117.62 78.21
C ALA A 352 -36.33 -117.45 79.48
N ALA A 353 -36.19 -118.50 80.30
CA ALA A 353 -35.46 -118.43 81.58
C ALA A 353 -33.92 -118.54 81.46
N ARG A 354 -33.36 -118.89 80.28
CA ARG A 354 -31.90 -118.92 80.03
C ARG A 354 -31.32 -117.63 79.44
N ARG A 355 -32.14 -116.60 79.20
CA ARG A 355 -31.69 -115.28 78.71
C ARG A 355 -31.32 -114.27 79.82
N VAL A 356 -31.71 -114.51 81.08
CA VAL A 356 -31.48 -113.56 82.18
C VAL A 356 -30.15 -113.80 82.92
N LEU A 357 -29.57 -115.00 82.84
CA LEU A 357 -28.27 -115.32 83.47
C LEU A 357 -27.05 -114.88 82.63
N VAL A 358 -27.22 -114.65 81.32
CA VAL A 358 -26.16 -114.17 80.41
C VAL A 358 -26.04 -112.64 80.40
N GLU A 359 -27.05 -111.92 80.92
CA GLU A 359 -27.05 -110.44 81.02
C GLU A 359 -26.46 -109.89 82.33
N GLN A 360 -26.12 -110.75 83.31
CA GLN A 360 -25.36 -110.35 84.51
C GLN A 360 -23.84 -110.49 84.30
N ASP A 361 -23.37 -111.53 83.60
CA ASP A 361 -21.93 -111.71 83.29
C ASP A 361 -21.38 -110.69 82.26
N LEU A 362 -22.25 -110.09 81.43
CA LEU A 362 -21.90 -109.00 80.50
C LEU A 362 -21.90 -107.60 81.15
N ARG A 363 -22.36 -107.45 82.41
CA ARG A 363 -22.31 -106.18 83.15
C ARG A 363 -21.02 -106.00 83.95
N ASP A 364 -20.46 -107.08 84.50
CA ASP A 364 -19.19 -107.03 85.25
C ASP A 364 -17.95 -106.86 84.34
N LEU A 365 -18.04 -107.23 83.05
CA LEU A 365 -17.00 -106.93 82.06
C LEU A 365 -17.00 -105.46 81.57
N ARG A 366 -18.07 -104.69 81.81
CA ARG A 366 -18.19 -103.29 81.38
C ARG A 366 -17.65 -102.29 82.41
N THR A 367 -17.70 -102.59 83.70
CA THR A 367 -17.15 -101.73 84.77
C THR A 367 -15.62 -101.79 84.88
N ILE A 368 -14.97 -102.86 84.39
CA ILE A 368 -13.50 -102.97 84.33
C ILE A 368 -12.93 -102.21 83.12
N HIS A 369 -13.60 -102.25 81.96
CA HIS A 369 -13.16 -101.49 80.77
C HIS A 369 -13.41 -99.97 80.87
N ASP A 370 -14.40 -99.50 81.64
CA ASP A 370 -14.62 -98.07 81.87
C ASP A 370 -13.55 -97.42 82.78
N ALA A 371 -12.82 -98.20 83.59
CA ALA A 371 -11.67 -97.73 84.38
C ALA A 371 -10.37 -97.63 83.56
N GLU A 372 -10.15 -98.53 82.61
CA GLU A 372 -8.97 -98.51 81.70
C GLU A 372 -9.09 -97.44 80.59
N LEU A 373 -10.31 -97.06 80.19
CA LEU A 373 -10.58 -95.94 79.27
C LEU A 373 -10.37 -94.54 79.89
N ALA A 374 -10.22 -94.44 81.22
CA ALA A 374 -9.91 -93.19 81.92
C ALA A 374 -8.38 -92.94 82.04
N GLU A 375 -7.56 -93.98 82.17
CA GLU A 375 -6.09 -93.89 82.25
C GLU A 375 -5.45 -93.59 80.87
N LEU A 376 -6.02 -94.14 79.79
CA LEU A 376 -5.60 -93.82 78.41
C LEU A 376 -5.97 -92.39 77.97
N ARG A 377 -6.93 -91.72 78.62
CA ARG A 377 -7.26 -90.30 78.38
C ARG A 377 -6.35 -89.32 79.11
N ALA A 378 -5.83 -89.67 80.30
CA ALA A 378 -4.86 -88.84 81.02
C ALA A 378 -3.44 -88.86 80.39
N THR A 379 -3.12 -89.92 79.65
CA THR A 379 -1.84 -90.06 78.93
C THR A 379 -1.86 -89.32 77.58
N ALA A 380 -3.03 -89.26 76.92
CA ALA A 380 -3.24 -88.49 75.68
C ALA A 380 -3.23 -86.96 75.88
N GLU A 381 -3.62 -86.43 77.04
CA GLU A 381 -3.54 -84.97 77.30
C GLU A 381 -2.11 -84.46 77.52
N ARG A 382 -1.17 -85.32 77.96
CA ARG A 382 0.26 -84.95 78.09
C ARG A 382 1.01 -84.93 76.76
N GLU A 383 0.61 -85.72 75.77
CA GLU A 383 1.21 -85.68 74.42
C GLU A 383 0.62 -84.55 73.55
N VAL A 384 -0.61 -84.10 73.80
CA VAL A 384 -1.21 -82.95 73.11
C VAL A 384 -0.64 -81.60 73.59
N THR A 385 -0.10 -81.51 74.81
CA THR A 385 0.65 -80.32 75.26
C THR A 385 2.11 -80.31 74.80
N ALA A 386 2.73 -81.48 74.60
CA ALA A 386 4.08 -81.58 74.00
C ALA A 386 4.07 -81.33 72.48
N ALA A 387 3.03 -81.75 71.76
CA ALA A 387 2.86 -81.46 70.33
C ALA A 387 2.56 -79.97 70.02
N ARG A 388 2.09 -79.20 71.01
CA ARG A 388 1.90 -77.73 70.86
C ARG A 388 3.18 -76.90 71.06
N ALA A 389 4.25 -77.46 71.62
CA ALA A 389 5.56 -76.81 71.68
C ALA A 389 6.45 -77.11 70.44
N ALA A 390 6.22 -78.24 69.76
CA ALA A 390 6.89 -78.58 68.51
C ALA A 390 6.36 -77.75 67.32
N VAL A 391 5.05 -77.48 67.25
CA VAL A 391 4.44 -76.66 66.19
C VAL A 391 4.82 -75.16 66.30
N THR A 392 5.19 -74.66 67.48
CA THR A 392 5.75 -73.30 67.61
C THR A 392 7.22 -73.20 67.20
N THR A 393 7.95 -74.32 67.14
CA THR A 393 9.36 -74.32 66.71
C THR A 393 9.49 -74.54 65.20
N GLU A 394 8.58 -75.32 64.60
CA GLU A 394 8.52 -75.51 63.13
C GLU A 394 7.84 -74.32 62.41
N ALA A 395 6.99 -73.55 63.11
CA ALA A 395 6.45 -72.27 62.61
C ALA A 395 7.46 -71.10 62.66
N ASP A 396 8.51 -71.20 63.48
CA ASP A 396 9.61 -70.23 63.52
C ASP A 396 10.74 -70.58 62.54
N GLU A 397 10.94 -71.86 62.20
CA GLU A 397 11.85 -72.27 61.12
C GLU A 397 11.28 -72.01 59.72
N LEU A 398 9.96 -72.15 59.50
CA LEU A 398 9.29 -71.71 58.27
C LEU A 398 9.16 -70.18 58.15
N ARG A 399 9.30 -69.43 59.27
CA ARG A 399 9.48 -67.97 59.25
C ARG A 399 10.92 -67.53 59.06
N ALA A 400 11.92 -68.39 59.34
CA ALA A 400 13.33 -68.10 59.07
C ALA A 400 13.71 -68.40 57.61
N THR A 401 13.14 -69.44 56.98
CA THR A 401 13.35 -69.73 55.55
C THR A 401 12.50 -68.86 54.62
N ALA A 402 11.26 -68.49 55.00
CA ALA A 402 10.50 -67.47 54.27
C ALA A 402 11.05 -66.05 54.47
N LYS A 403 11.81 -65.78 55.55
CA LYS A 403 12.54 -64.51 55.75
C LYS A 403 13.88 -64.49 55.01
N ALA A 404 14.58 -65.62 54.88
CA ALA A 404 15.79 -65.73 54.05
C ALA A 404 15.48 -65.67 52.54
N GLU A 405 14.34 -66.21 52.08
CA GLU A 405 13.88 -66.08 50.70
C GLU A 405 13.23 -64.71 50.41
N ALA A 406 12.60 -64.08 51.41
CA ALA A 406 12.20 -62.67 51.32
C ALA A 406 13.40 -61.72 51.34
N ASP A 407 14.48 -62.01 52.09
CA ASP A 407 15.69 -61.19 52.11
C ASP A 407 16.55 -61.39 50.85
N SER A 408 16.50 -62.57 50.22
CA SER A 408 17.10 -62.83 48.89
C SER A 408 16.37 -62.09 47.76
N LEU A 409 15.04 -62.05 47.81
CA LEU A 409 14.23 -61.29 46.85
C LEU A 409 14.20 -59.78 47.15
N THR A 410 14.48 -59.34 48.39
CA THR A 410 14.62 -57.92 48.74
C THR A 410 16.05 -57.41 48.52
N ALA A 411 17.07 -58.28 48.45
CA ALA A 411 18.42 -57.92 48.00
C ALA A 411 18.55 -57.90 46.47
N ALA A 412 17.88 -58.81 45.76
CA ALA A 412 17.77 -58.79 44.30
C ALA A 412 16.89 -57.62 43.79
N ALA A 413 15.80 -57.29 44.49
CA ALA A 413 15.00 -56.10 44.18
C ALA A 413 15.68 -54.79 44.60
N ARG A 414 16.61 -54.79 45.58
CA ARG A 414 17.42 -53.60 45.90
C ARG A 414 18.61 -53.40 44.95
N ALA A 415 19.05 -54.43 44.23
CA ALA A 415 20.01 -54.30 43.13
C ALA A 415 19.33 -53.79 41.84
N GLU A 416 18.08 -54.18 41.56
CA GLU A 416 17.30 -53.63 40.43
C GLU A 416 16.72 -52.22 40.71
N VAL A 417 16.42 -51.88 41.97
CA VAL A 417 16.02 -50.49 42.34
C VAL A 417 17.24 -49.54 42.48
N ALA A 418 18.45 -50.07 42.64
CA ALA A 418 19.70 -49.29 42.53
C ALA A 418 20.09 -49.01 41.06
N ALA A 419 19.74 -49.90 40.13
CA ALA A 419 19.81 -49.63 38.69
C ALA A 419 18.68 -48.69 38.22
N ALA A 420 17.51 -48.75 38.87
CA ALA A 420 16.39 -47.84 38.61
C ALA A 420 16.61 -46.42 39.18
N THR A 421 17.52 -46.21 40.13
CA THR A 421 17.90 -44.86 40.64
C THR A 421 18.98 -44.15 39.81
N GLU A 422 19.79 -44.88 39.04
CA GLU A 422 20.65 -44.30 37.99
C GLU A 422 19.89 -44.07 36.67
N ALA A 423 18.85 -44.88 36.40
CA ALA A 423 17.91 -44.65 35.30
C ALA A 423 16.91 -43.51 35.59
N THR A 424 16.52 -43.26 36.86
CA THR A 424 15.71 -42.08 37.23
C THR A 424 16.53 -40.80 37.37
N SER A 425 17.85 -40.84 37.61
CA SER A 425 18.68 -39.62 37.56
C SER A 425 19.02 -39.20 36.12
N LYS A 426 19.24 -40.16 35.20
CA LYS A 426 19.39 -39.89 33.76
C LYS A 426 18.05 -39.57 33.07
N ALA A 427 16.93 -40.12 33.55
CA ALA A 427 15.58 -39.72 33.11
C ALA A 427 15.15 -38.36 33.69
N ALA A 428 15.54 -38.01 34.91
CA ALA A 428 15.34 -36.66 35.48
C ALA A 428 16.21 -35.60 34.78
N ASP A 429 17.43 -35.94 34.35
CA ASP A 429 18.25 -35.05 33.50
C ASP A 429 17.70 -34.96 32.06
N ALA A 430 17.09 -36.01 31.53
CA ALA A 430 16.42 -35.99 30.23
C ALA A 430 15.08 -35.24 30.29
N GLU A 431 14.29 -35.39 31.34
CA GLU A 431 13.07 -34.60 31.61
C GLU A 431 13.42 -33.14 31.94
N ALA A 432 14.52 -32.86 32.63
CA ALA A 432 15.01 -31.49 32.84
C ALA A 432 15.56 -30.86 31.55
N ARG A 433 16.17 -31.65 30.65
CA ARG A 433 16.58 -31.19 29.31
C ARG A 433 15.41 -31.00 28.37
N VAL A 434 14.39 -31.85 28.43
CA VAL A 434 13.13 -31.69 27.69
C VAL A 434 12.33 -30.52 28.24
N ALA A 435 12.26 -30.32 29.56
CA ALA A 435 11.63 -29.15 30.17
C ALA A 435 12.40 -27.85 29.89
N ARG A 436 13.74 -27.88 29.84
CA ARG A 436 14.56 -26.74 29.38
C ARG A 436 14.40 -26.48 27.89
N ALA A 437 14.37 -27.51 27.05
CA ALA A 437 14.12 -27.37 25.62
C ALA A 437 12.69 -26.88 25.32
N GLN A 438 11.70 -27.30 26.09
CA GLN A 438 10.32 -26.81 26.01
C GLN A 438 10.17 -25.38 26.56
N ALA A 439 10.95 -25.00 27.57
CA ALA A 439 11.02 -23.63 28.06
C ALA A 439 11.71 -22.71 27.04
N GLU A 440 12.83 -23.13 26.45
CA GLU A 440 13.51 -22.42 25.36
C GLU A 440 12.64 -22.34 24.09
N GLU A 441 11.89 -23.39 23.74
CA GLU A 441 10.93 -23.37 22.63
C GLU A 441 9.75 -22.43 22.91
N ALA A 442 9.29 -22.35 24.16
CA ALA A 442 8.26 -21.41 24.58
C ALA A 442 8.75 -19.95 24.55
N GLU A 443 10.00 -19.72 24.97
CA GLU A 443 10.65 -18.40 24.95
C GLU A 443 10.93 -17.95 23.50
N LEU A 444 11.38 -18.86 22.62
CA LEU A 444 11.52 -18.61 21.18
C LEU A 444 10.18 -18.38 20.49
N ARG A 445 9.11 -19.06 20.91
CA ARG A 445 7.74 -18.79 20.42
C ARG A 445 7.21 -17.44 20.85
N GLU A 446 7.56 -16.99 22.06
CA GLU A 446 7.24 -15.64 22.52
C GLU A 446 8.02 -14.62 21.69
N GLN A 447 9.33 -14.78 21.56
CA GLN A 447 10.17 -13.90 20.73
C GLN A 447 9.72 -13.85 19.26
N LEU A 448 9.21 -14.96 18.69
CA LEU A 448 8.59 -14.97 17.36
C LEU A 448 7.24 -14.23 17.30
N LYS A 449 6.45 -14.24 18.38
CA LYS A 449 5.22 -13.44 18.48
C LYS A 449 5.54 -11.95 18.64
N GLU A 450 6.53 -11.61 19.43
CA GLU A 450 7.03 -10.23 19.55
C GLU A 450 7.61 -9.75 18.21
N ALA A 451 8.40 -10.58 17.51
CA ALA A 451 8.90 -10.27 16.18
C ALA A 451 7.75 -10.06 15.17
N ALA A 452 6.75 -10.94 15.15
CA ALA A 452 5.56 -10.79 14.31
C ALA A 452 4.74 -9.54 14.69
N ALA A 453 4.68 -9.18 15.97
CA ALA A 453 4.04 -7.95 16.43
C ALA A 453 4.82 -6.70 15.99
N THR A 454 6.16 -6.75 15.97
CA THR A 454 6.98 -5.66 15.43
C THR A 454 6.84 -5.51 13.92
N GLU A 455 6.77 -6.61 13.17
CA GLU A 455 6.49 -6.58 11.72
C GLU A 455 5.09 -6.04 11.43
N ALA A 456 4.08 -6.42 12.21
CA ALA A 456 2.73 -5.86 12.09
C ALA A 456 2.70 -4.34 12.35
N ARG A 457 3.46 -3.87 13.35
CA ARG A 457 3.62 -2.44 13.65
C ARG A 457 4.35 -1.69 12.54
N LEU A 458 5.33 -2.33 11.90
CA LEU A 458 6.06 -1.77 10.76
C LEU A 458 5.14 -1.65 9.53
N ALA A 459 4.30 -2.65 9.28
CA ALA A 459 3.30 -2.62 8.22
C ALA A 459 2.20 -1.57 8.47
N GLU A 460 1.84 -1.33 9.73
CA GLU A 460 0.92 -0.27 10.13
C GLU A 460 1.53 1.12 9.89
N LEU A 461 2.78 1.34 10.30
CA LEU A 461 3.52 2.58 10.03
C LEU A 461 3.71 2.83 8.53
N GLN A 462 3.92 1.79 7.72
CA GLN A 462 4.00 1.91 6.26
C GLN A 462 2.66 2.36 5.65
N ARG A 463 1.54 1.81 6.12
CA ARG A 463 0.20 2.27 5.68
C ARG A 463 -0.09 3.70 6.12
N GLU A 464 0.35 4.11 7.31
CA GLU A 464 0.26 5.50 7.77
C GLU A 464 1.12 6.44 6.90
N GLN A 465 2.29 5.98 6.47
CA GLN A 465 3.15 6.73 5.54
C GLN A 465 2.51 6.87 4.16
N GLU A 466 1.99 5.79 3.57
CA GLU A 466 1.29 5.82 2.27
C GLU A 466 0.06 6.74 2.31
N THR A 467 -0.70 6.72 3.41
CA THR A 467 -1.85 7.62 3.59
C THR A 467 -1.42 9.08 3.81
N ALA A 468 -0.29 9.34 4.45
CA ALA A 468 0.28 10.68 4.58
C ALA A 468 0.79 11.22 3.22
N GLU A 469 1.44 10.38 2.41
CA GLU A 469 1.88 10.73 1.06
C GLU A 469 0.69 11.03 0.13
N ALA A 470 -0.39 10.24 0.22
CA ALA A 470 -1.63 10.51 -0.50
C ALA A 470 -2.27 11.85 -0.09
N ARG A 471 -2.26 12.19 1.21
CA ARG A 471 -2.74 13.50 1.70
C ARG A 471 -1.88 14.67 1.21
N LEU A 472 -0.56 14.49 1.13
CA LEU A 472 0.34 15.50 0.58
C LEU A 472 0.10 15.71 -0.92
N ALA A 473 -0.15 14.65 -1.68
CA ALA A 473 -0.52 14.73 -3.09
C ALA A 473 -1.87 15.46 -3.29
N GLU A 474 -2.86 15.20 -2.42
CA GLU A 474 -4.15 15.90 -2.46
C GLU A 474 -3.99 17.40 -2.14
N LEU A 475 -3.16 17.75 -1.15
CA LEU A 475 -2.87 19.15 -0.81
C LEU A 475 -2.12 19.87 -1.95
N ALA A 476 -1.16 19.20 -2.60
CA ALA A 476 -0.45 19.75 -3.76
C ALA A 476 -1.40 19.99 -4.94
N ALA A 477 -2.36 19.10 -5.18
CA ALA A 477 -3.39 19.27 -6.20
C ALA A 477 -4.32 20.46 -5.87
N LYS A 478 -4.71 20.63 -4.60
CA LYS A 478 -5.50 21.79 -4.14
C LYS A 478 -4.72 23.10 -4.28
N GLU A 479 -3.42 23.11 -4.00
CA GLU A 479 -2.57 24.28 -4.16
C GLU A 479 -2.39 24.65 -5.64
N ALA A 480 -2.24 23.66 -6.53
CA ALA A 480 -2.23 23.88 -7.97
C ALA A 480 -3.56 24.49 -8.47
N GLY A 481 -4.70 23.97 -7.99
CA GLY A 481 -6.02 24.54 -8.30
C GLY A 481 -6.20 25.97 -7.77
N ALA A 482 -5.68 26.29 -6.58
CA ALA A 482 -5.71 27.64 -6.03
C ALA A 482 -4.85 28.62 -6.83
N ARG A 483 -3.68 28.19 -7.33
CA ARG A 483 -2.83 28.99 -8.22
C ARG A 483 -3.51 29.30 -9.55
N GLU A 484 -4.19 28.32 -10.15
CA GLU A 484 -4.97 28.53 -11.37
C GLU A 484 -6.12 29.53 -11.16
N LEU A 485 -6.80 29.46 -10.01
CA LEU A 485 -7.85 30.43 -9.68
C LEU A 485 -7.31 31.85 -9.47
N LEU A 486 -6.13 32.00 -8.86
CA LEU A 486 -5.46 33.30 -8.70
C LEU A 486 -5.01 33.87 -10.05
N GLU A 487 -4.50 33.04 -10.96
CA GLU A 487 -4.14 33.46 -12.32
C GLU A 487 -5.37 33.91 -13.11
N ARG A 488 -6.49 33.18 -13.00
CA ARG A 488 -7.77 33.57 -13.59
C ARG A 488 -8.32 34.87 -12.99
N ALA A 489 -8.14 35.10 -11.70
CA ALA A 489 -8.54 36.35 -11.04
C ALA A 489 -7.70 37.53 -11.53
N ALA A 490 -6.38 37.38 -11.62
CA ALA A 490 -5.49 38.41 -12.17
C ALA A 490 -5.81 38.73 -13.64
N ALA A 491 -6.12 37.70 -14.45
CA ALA A 491 -6.57 37.90 -15.82
C ALA A 491 -7.94 38.61 -15.91
N ALA A 492 -8.84 38.36 -14.95
CA ALA A 492 -10.12 39.06 -14.87
C ALA A 492 -9.95 40.53 -14.44
N GLU A 493 -9.04 40.83 -13.51
CA GLU A 493 -8.69 42.20 -13.12
C GLU A 493 -8.08 42.98 -14.30
N SER A 494 -7.15 42.38 -15.06
CA SER A 494 -6.60 43.00 -16.27
C SER A 494 -7.67 43.31 -17.32
N ARG A 495 -8.65 42.41 -17.49
CA ARG A 495 -9.79 42.64 -18.39
C ARG A 495 -10.74 43.73 -17.88
N ALA A 496 -10.93 43.84 -16.57
CA ALA A 496 -11.72 44.90 -15.98
C ALA A 496 -11.07 46.27 -16.22
N THR A 497 -9.75 46.39 -16.03
CA THR A 497 -9.01 47.62 -16.32
C THR A 497 -9.04 47.99 -17.81
N GLU A 498 -8.92 47.00 -18.71
CA GLU A 498 -9.07 47.24 -20.16
C GLU A 498 -10.48 47.73 -20.53
N LEU A 499 -11.53 47.17 -19.90
CA LEU A 499 -12.90 47.60 -20.12
C LEU A 499 -13.18 49.00 -19.55
N GLU A 500 -12.59 49.36 -18.42
CA GLU A 500 -12.66 50.72 -17.87
C GLU A 500 -11.98 51.75 -18.80
N GLU A 501 -10.82 51.41 -19.35
CA GLU A 501 -10.14 52.26 -20.33
C GLU A 501 -11.00 52.42 -21.60
N GLN A 502 -11.57 51.33 -22.12
CA GLN A 502 -12.48 51.36 -23.27
C GLN A 502 -13.75 52.19 -22.99
N ALA A 503 -14.30 52.11 -21.78
CA ALA A 503 -15.46 52.91 -21.37
C ALA A 503 -15.11 54.40 -21.34
N SER A 504 -13.97 54.77 -20.75
CA SER A 504 -13.51 56.17 -20.71
C SER A 504 -13.25 56.74 -22.12
N ALA A 505 -12.69 55.92 -23.03
CA ALA A 505 -12.50 56.30 -24.43
C ALA A 505 -13.83 56.45 -25.17
N ALA A 506 -14.83 55.60 -24.88
CA ALA A 506 -16.17 55.72 -25.45
C ALA A 506 -16.90 56.98 -24.95
N GLU A 507 -16.75 57.34 -23.67
CA GLU A 507 -17.28 58.57 -23.10
C GLU A 507 -16.65 59.82 -23.71
N ALA A 508 -15.32 59.81 -23.92
CA ALA A 508 -14.62 60.89 -24.62
C ALA A 508 -15.14 61.09 -26.06
N ARG A 509 -15.29 59.99 -26.82
CA ARG A 509 -15.87 60.03 -28.17
C ARG A 509 -17.32 60.54 -28.17
N ALA A 510 -18.11 60.15 -27.17
CA ALA A 510 -19.48 60.65 -27.03
C ALA A 510 -19.51 62.16 -26.72
N ALA A 511 -18.54 62.67 -25.96
CA ALA A 511 -18.38 64.11 -25.71
C ALA A 511 -18.00 64.87 -26.98
N GLU A 512 -17.01 64.37 -27.75
CA GLU A 512 -16.63 64.94 -29.05
C GLU A 512 -17.81 64.96 -30.04
N LEU A 513 -18.58 63.88 -30.10
CA LEU A 513 -19.78 63.82 -30.95
C LEU A 513 -20.82 64.86 -30.54
N ARG A 514 -21.06 65.06 -29.23
CA ARG A 514 -21.97 66.12 -28.74
C ARG A 514 -21.47 67.52 -29.08
N GLU A 515 -20.18 67.75 -28.97
CA GLU A 515 -19.58 69.03 -29.37
C GLU A 515 -19.75 69.26 -30.88
N SER A 516 -19.50 68.23 -31.70
CA SER A 516 -19.73 68.29 -33.15
C SER A 516 -21.20 68.53 -33.51
N GLU A 517 -22.14 67.91 -32.79
CA GLU A 517 -23.58 68.12 -32.97
C GLU A 517 -23.97 69.55 -32.59
N SER A 518 -23.41 70.08 -31.50
CA SER A 518 -23.64 71.47 -31.10
C SER A 518 -23.09 72.48 -32.11
N ALA A 519 -21.91 72.21 -32.68
CA ALA A 519 -21.29 73.04 -33.71
C ALA A 519 -22.08 72.99 -35.03
N LEU A 520 -22.54 71.81 -35.45
CA LEU A 520 -23.42 71.64 -36.62
C LEU A 520 -24.77 72.34 -36.41
N SER A 521 -25.33 72.27 -35.21
CA SER A 521 -26.56 73.00 -34.85
C SER A 521 -26.36 74.51 -34.94
N ALA A 522 -25.24 75.04 -34.43
CA ALA A 522 -24.88 76.45 -34.53
C ALA A 522 -24.72 76.90 -35.99
N GLN A 523 -24.03 76.10 -36.82
CA GLN A 523 -23.91 76.34 -38.26
C GLN A 523 -25.26 76.35 -38.98
N LEU A 524 -26.18 75.46 -38.61
CA LEU A 524 -27.54 75.45 -39.16
C LEU A 524 -28.33 76.71 -38.79
N THR A 525 -28.16 77.23 -37.57
CA THR A 525 -28.76 78.52 -37.19
C THR A 525 -28.17 79.70 -37.98
N ASP A 526 -26.85 79.73 -38.18
CA ASP A 526 -26.21 80.79 -38.98
C ASP A 526 -26.64 80.73 -40.44
N LEU A 527 -26.70 79.54 -41.04
CA LEU A 527 -27.19 79.35 -42.40
C LEU A 527 -28.64 79.79 -42.55
N ARG A 528 -29.50 79.50 -41.57
CA ARG A 528 -30.89 80.02 -41.56
C ARG A 528 -30.93 81.54 -41.46
N ALA A 529 -30.06 82.15 -40.65
CA ALA A 529 -29.96 83.61 -40.57
C ALA A 529 -29.50 84.20 -41.92
N GLN A 530 -28.52 83.59 -42.57
CA GLN A 530 -28.08 83.98 -43.92
C GLN A 530 -29.20 83.82 -44.96
N GLU A 531 -29.98 82.75 -44.90
CA GLU A 531 -31.14 82.55 -45.76
C GLU A 531 -32.18 83.66 -45.57
N THR A 532 -32.47 84.05 -44.32
CA THR A 532 -33.38 85.17 -44.04
C THR A 532 -32.84 86.52 -44.54
N GLU A 533 -31.54 86.76 -44.40
CA GLU A 533 -30.88 87.97 -44.88
C GLU A 533 -30.88 88.05 -46.42
N LEU A 534 -30.51 86.95 -47.09
CA LEU A 534 -30.58 86.84 -48.55
C LEU A 534 -32.01 87.02 -49.06
N THR A 535 -33.01 86.47 -48.36
CA THR A 535 -34.42 86.69 -48.68
C THR A 535 -34.77 88.18 -48.58
N SER A 536 -34.30 88.87 -47.53
CA SER A 536 -34.48 90.32 -47.38
C SER A 536 -33.82 91.10 -48.53
N GLN A 537 -32.59 90.73 -48.90
CA GLN A 537 -31.85 91.38 -49.99
C GLN A 537 -32.51 91.16 -51.34
N VAL A 538 -33.05 89.97 -51.60
CA VAL A 538 -33.84 89.69 -52.81
C VAL A 538 -35.08 90.57 -52.84
N THR A 539 -35.84 90.65 -51.74
CA THR A 539 -37.02 91.54 -51.69
C THR A 539 -36.64 93.01 -51.90
N ALA A 540 -35.51 93.49 -51.35
CA ALA A 540 -35.02 94.84 -51.56
C ALA A 540 -34.56 95.09 -53.02
N ALA A 541 -33.91 94.09 -53.63
CA ALA A 541 -33.51 94.15 -55.03
C ALA A 541 -34.73 94.16 -55.97
N GLU A 542 -35.79 93.42 -55.66
CA GLU A 542 -37.06 93.46 -56.37
C GLU A 542 -37.70 94.85 -56.29
N VAL A 543 -37.72 95.48 -55.11
CA VAL A 543 -38.19 96.88 -54.97
C VAL A 543 -37.35 97.84 -55.80
N ARG A 544 -36.02 97.72 -55.75
CA ARG A 544 -35.11 98.60 -56.50
C ARG A 544 -35.20 98.41 -58.01
N LEU A 545 -35.45 97.18 -58.46
CA LEU A 545 -35.75 96.89 -59.85
C LEU A 545 -37.04 97.59 -60.28
N ALA A 546 -38.09 97.56 -59.44
CA ALA A 546 -39.33 98.27 -59.70
C ALA A 546 -39.12 99.81 -59.77
N GLU A 547 -38.29 100.37 -58.89
CA GLU A 547 -37.91 101.79 -58.95
C GLU A 547 -37.12 102.15 -60.22
N LEU A 548 -36.15 101.32 -60.62
CA LEU A 548 -35.38 101.53 -61.85
C LEU A 548 -36.26 101.41 -63.09
N GLN A 549 -37.24 100.51 -63.10
CA GLN A 549 -38.24 100.43 -64.16
C GLN A 549 -39.08 101.72 -64.22
N GLN A 550 -39.46 102.29 -63.08
CA GLN A 550 -40.15 103.58 -63.03
C GLN A 550 -39.27 104.73 -63.53
N GLN A 551 -37.97 104.74 -63.18
CA GLN A 551 -37.01 105.74 -63.67
C GLN A 551 -36.74 105.61 -65.17
N ALA A 552 -36.64 104.39 -65.70
CA ALA A 552 -36.52 104.15 -67.13
C ALA A 552 -37.73 104.69 -67.90
N ALA A 553 -38.95 104.45 -67.41
CA ALA A 553 -40.16 105.06 -67.96
C ALA A 553 -40.12 106.60 -67.91
N GLY A 554 -39.53 107.18 -66.85
CA GLY A 554 -39.29 108.62 -66.74
C GLY A 554 -38.23 109.15 -67.72
N ALA A 555 -37.15 108.40 -67.95
CA ALA A 555 -36.08 108.74 -68.88
C ALA A 555 -36.55 108.67 -70.34
N GLU A 556 -37.37 107.67 -70.69
CA GLU A 556 -38.04 107.61 -71.99
C GLU A 556 -38.94 108.84 -72.22
N ALA A 557 -39.67 109.28 -71.19
CA ALA A 557 -40.48 110.50 -71.26
C ALA A 557 -39.63 111.78 -71.43
N LEU A 558 -38.40 111.81 -70.90
CA LEU A 558 -37.45 112.91 -71.10
C LEU A 558 -36.78 112.87 -72.48
N ALA A 559 -36.40 111.68 -72.96
CA ALA A 559 -35.87 111.50 -74.30
C ALA A 559 -36.87 111.96 -75.36
N ALA A 560 -38.16 111.63 -75.17
CA ALA A 560 -39.25 112.13 -76.01
C ALA A 560 -39.37 113.66 -76.02
N LYS A 561 -39.03 114.34 -74.91
CA LYS A 561 -38.99 115.81 -74.85
C LYS A 561 -37.73 116.39 -75.51
N ALA A 562 -36.60 115.70 -75.44
CA ALA A 562 -35.34 116.12 -76.06
C ALA A 562 -35.41 116.04 -77.58
N THR A 563 -35.97 114.97 -78.15
CA THR A 563 -36.25 114.89 -79.60
C THR A 563 -37.19 116.02 -80.05
N ALA A 564 -38.25 116.31 -79.29
CA ALA A 564 -39.12 117.45 -79.57
C ALA A 564 -38.40 118.82 -79.48
N ALA A 565 -37.33 118.94 -78.68
CA ALA A 565 -36.50 120.13 -78.58
C ALA A 565 -35.49 120.24 -79.74
N GLU A 566 -34.88 119.13 -80.17
CA GLU A 566 -33.99 119.08 -81.33
C GLU A 566 -34.73 119.41 -82.64
N GLU A 567 -35.99 118.96 -82.79
CA GLU A 567 -36.84 119.37 -83.91
C GLU A 567 -37.06 120.89 -83.94
N ARG A 568 -37.22 121.52 -82.78
CA ARG A 568 -37.32 122.99 -82.66
C ARG A 568 -36.01 123.70 -83.00
N LEU A 569 -34.86 123.10 -82.68
CA LEU A 569 -33.55 123.65 -82.99
C LEU A 569 -33.24 123.57 -84.49
N ARG A 570 -33.53 122.45 -85.15
CA ARG A 570 -33.41 122.33 -86.62
C ARG A 570 -34.27 123.35 -87.36
N ALA A 571 -35.48 123.60 -86.87
CA ALA A 571 -36.36 124.63 -87.41
C ALA A 571 -35.76 126.05 -87.26
N ALA A 572 -34.98 126.30 -86.20
CA ALA A 572 -34.29 127.58 -86.00
C ALA A 572 -33.04 127.73 -86.89
N GLU A 573 -32.26 126.67 -87.12
CA GLU A 573 -31.06 126.67 -87.98
C GLU A 573 -31.39 126.85 -89.47
N GLN A 574 -32.50 126.28 -89.96
CA GLN A 574 -32.99 126.57 -91.32
C GLN A 574 -33.28 128.07 -91.51
N LYS A 575 -33.79 128.73 -90.47
CA LYS A 575 -34.10 130.17 -90.46
C LYS A 575 -32.85 131.06 -90.53
N ALA A 576 -31.67 130.55 -90.18
CA ALA A 576 -30.41 131.28 -90.21
C ALA A 576 -29.68 131.18 -91.58
N LYS A 577 -29.93 130.11 -92.35
CA LYS A 577 -29.26 129.87 -93.65
C LYS A 577 -29.81 130.69 -94.82
N GLU A 578 -30.98 131.30 -94.70
CA GLU A 578 -31.60 132.09 -95.78
C GLU A 578 -31.09 133.54 -95.86
N LEU A 579 -30.20 133.99 -94.96
CA LEU A 579 -29.86 135.42 -94.79
C LEU A 579 -28.52 135.92 -95.40
N GLU A 580 -27.72 135.11 -96.10
CA GLU A 580 -26.42 135.53 -96.69
C GLU A 580 -26.26 135.20 -98.18
N GLU A 581 -26.59 136.14 -99.10
CA GLU A 581 -25.81 136.61 -100.28
C GLU A 581 -26.62 137.53 -101.25
N PRO A 582 -26.01 138.43 -102.06
CA PRO A 582 -26.48 139.82 -102.21
C PRO A 582 -26.99 140.31 -103.61
N ALA A 583 -27.76 141.40 -103.53
CA ALA A 583 -28.03 142.50 -104.48
C ALA A 583 -28.72 142.22 -105.84
N THR A 584 -30.00 142.63 -105.94
CA THR A 584 -30.42 143.77 -106.80
C THR A 584 -31.89 144.17 -106.56
N ALA A 585 -32.09 145.48 -106.50
CA ALA A 585 -33.29 146.24 -106.87
C ALA A 585 -34.58 146.19 -106.00
N THR A 586 -35.00 147.42 -105.69
CA THR A 586 -36.37 147.93 -105.54
C THR A 586 -37.12 147.70 -104.22
N ALA A 587 -37.07 148.76 -103.41
CA ALA A 587 -38.15 149.36 -102.60
C ALA A 587 -39.49 148.61 -102.55
N SER A 588 -39.98 148.36 -101.33
CA SER A 588 -41.29 148.86 -100.86
C SER A 588 -41.70 148.19 -99.54
N ASN A 589 -41.62 148.98 -98.46
CA ASN A 589 -42.74 149.32 -97.58
C ASN A 589 -43.57 148.20 -96.90
N GLY A 590 -43.63 148.30 -95.58
CA GLY A 590 -44.85 148.01 -94.81
C GLY A 590 -44.76 146.79 -93.89
N LYS A 591 -44.59 146.99 -92.58
CA LYS A 591 -45.66 147.26 -91.58
C LYS A 591 -46.17 145.92 -91.00
N VAL A 592 -45.63 145.51 -89.84
CA VAL A 592 -46.23 145.71 -88.51
C VAL A 592 -47.66 145.19 -88.45
N THR A 593 -47.88 144.16 -87.63
CA THR A 593 -48.81 144.11 -86.48
C THR A 593 -48.99 142.63 -86.12
N VAL A 594 -48.59 142.16 -84.94
CA VAL A 594 -49.12 142.46 -83.59
C VAL A 594 -50.47 141.77 -83.36
N GLU A 595 -50.55 141.21 -82.15
CA GLU A 595 -51.74 140.79 -81.41
C GLU A 595 -52.36 139.45 -81.82
N ALA A 596 -52.23 138.44 -80.95
CA ALA A 596 -52.97 138.26 -79.70
C ALA A 596 -54.44 137.93 -79.96
N ASN A 597 -54.80 136.66 -79.72
CA ASN A 597 -55.88 136.27 -78.83
C ASN A 597 -56.13 134.76 -78.91
N GLY A 598 -56.56 134.20 -77.78
CA GLY A 598 -57.31 132.95 -77.72
C GLY A 598 -56.78 132.02 -76.64
N SER A 599 -57.41 131.94 -75.46
CA SER A 599 -58.69 131.27 -75.17
C SER A 599 -58.52 129.79 -74.78
N PRO A 600 -59.41 129.23 -73.95
CA PRO A 600 -58.97 128.65 -72.68
C PRO A 600 -59.34 127.17 -72.53
N ARG A 601 -58.48 126.41 -71.85
CA ARG A 601 -58.70 125.86 -70.50
C ARG A 601 -57.44 125.16 -70.01
#